data_AF-A0A396TYH6-F1
#
_entry.id   AF-A0A396TYH6-F1
#
_cell.length_a   1.000
_cell.length_b   1.000
_cell.length_c   1.000
_cell.angle_alpha   90.00
_cell.angle_beta   90.00
_cell.angle_gamma   90.00
#
_symmetry.space_group_name_H-M   'P 1'
#
loop_
_entity.id
_entity.type
_entity.pdbx_description
1 polymer ?
#
loop_
_entity_poly.entity_id
_entity_poly.type
_entity_poly.pdbx_seq_one_letter_code
_entity_poly.pdbx_strand_id
1 'polypeptide(L)'
;MAKLFNSRVNRHYTSSKRTAGFTLMELIIVIILLGVMAVGISGFIKLTTQTYLNVSERDELISSARFVVERLNRELRNAVPNSIRQKSSATEQCLEFTPILASTVYTDIPVNPDNSNTLEVIPFIDIDGNDYVCANCSDAIVVYPTNTNGEDIYTAANNKRYSLEDYTLPIAPAQVATLTLEAAESFAEHSPTNRAYIINSPVSYCVIAQSGEAKVVRYSNYNFQQNQQSSSDLIASGANLSLMAENVVYSQAEIPFIVLNATLQRNAVVQTKLVFLRDNERVVFDNAVHINNVP
;
A
#
# COMPACT_ATOMS: atom_id res chain seq x y z
N MET A 1 17.35 11.77 -115.52
CA MET A 1 15.91 11.41 -115.47
C MET A 1 15.68 10.56 -114.23
N ALA A 2 15.02 11.11 -113.19
CA ALA A 2 14.34 10.41 -112.07
C ALA A 2 14.12 11.44 -110.94
N LYS A 3 13.02 12.18 -110.95
CA LYS A 3 11.78 11.95 -110.16
C LYS A 3 11.94 12.16 -108.64
N LEU A 4 11.60 13.39 -108.25
CA LEU A 4 10.87 13.84 -107.06
C LEU A 4 10.36 12.75 -106.10
N PHE A 5 10.75 12.86 -104.83
CA PHE A 5 10.00 12.33 -103.68
C PHE A 5 9.66 13.49 -102.74
N ASN A 6 8.38 13.80 -102.63
CA ASN A 6 7.84 14.89 -101.82
C ASN A 6 7.49 14.34 -100.43
N SER A 7 8.28 14.66 -99.42
CA SER A 7 8.06 14.28 -98.02
C SER A 7 6.98 15.17 -97.40
N ARG A 8 5.78 14.62 -97.14
CA ARG A 8 4.74 15.27 -96.33
C ARG A 8 5.14 15.22 -94.85
N VAL A 9 5.45 16.37 -94.27
CA VAL A 9 5.63 16.54 -92.83
C VAL A 9 4.26 16.68 -92.16
N ASN A 10 3.87 15.73 -91.31
CA ASN A 10 2.70 15.84 -90.44
C ASN A 10 3.01 16.81 -89.29
N ARG A 11 2.29 17.94 -89.21
CA ARG A 11 2.31 18.83 -88.05
C ARG A 11 1.43 18.25 -86.94
N HIS A 12 2.04 17.74 -85.88
CA HIS A 12 1.35 17.55 -84.59
C HIS A 12 1.09 18.92 -83.96
N TYR A 13 -0.18 19.30 -83.83
CA TYR A 13 -0.58 20.42 -82.98
C TYR A 13 -0.57 19.97 -81.51
N THR A 14 0.38 20.48 -80.73
CA THR A 14 0.34 20.37 -79.27
C THR A 14 -0.71 21.37 -78.75
N SER A 15 -1.83 20.86 -78.24
CA SER A 15 -2.78 21.66 -77.49
C SER A 15 -2.15 22.06 -76.16
N SER A 16 -1.69 23.30 -76.06
CA SER A 16 -1.34 23.90 -74.78
C SER A 16 -2.63 24.10 -73.98
N LYS A 17 -2.85 23.27 -72.95
CA LYS A 17 -3.87 23.54 -71.94
C LYS A 17 -3.48 24.83 -71.25
N ARG A 18 -4.26 25.90 -71.45
CA ARG A 18 -4.13 27.12 -70.66
C ARG A 18 -4.42 26.77 -69.19
N THR A 19 -3.42 26.90 -68.33
CA THR A 19 -3.60 26.88 -66.89
C THR A 19 -4.46 28.09 -66.52
N ALA A 20 -5.71 27.86 -66.16
CA ALA A 20 -6.56 28.90 -65.58
C ALA A 20 -5.99 29.25 -64.19
N GLY A 21 -5.60 30.51 -64.01
CA GLY A 21 -5.21 31.03 -62.69
C GLY A 21 -6.42 31.21 -61.79
N PHE A 22 -6.22 31.08 -60.48
CA PHE A 22 -7.24 31.37 -59.47
C PHE A 22 -7.68 32.83 -59.55
N THR A 23 -8.98 33.09 -59.35
CA THR A 23 -9.48 34.46 -59.27
C THR A 23 -9.14 35.08 -57.91
N LEU A 24 -8.97 36.40 -57.85
CA LEU A 24 -8.68 37.11 -56.61
C LEU A 24 -9.79 36.89 -55.55
N MET A 25 -11.05 36.77 -55.98
CA MET A 25 -12.17 36.47 -55.10
C MET A 25 -12.06 35.07 -54.48
N GLU A 26 -11.65 34.08 -55.26
CA GLU A 26 -11.49 32.71 -54.80
C GLU A 26 -10.38 32.59 -53.75
N LEU A 27 -9.27 33.32 -53.93
CA LEU A 27 -8.21 33.42 -52.93
C LEU A 27 -8.74 34.04 -51.62
N ILE A 28 -9.50 35.13 -51.68
CA ILE A 28 -10.03 35.81 -50.48
C ILE A 28 -10.96 34.87 -49.69
N ILE A 29 -11.88 34.18 -50.36
CA ILE A 29 -12.81 33.24 -49.71
C ILE A 29 -12.03 32.13 -49.00
N VAL A 30 -10.99 31.57 -49.64
CA VAL A 30 -10.16 30.52 -49.03
C VAL A 30 -9.46 31.01 -47.77
N ILE A 31 -8.87 32.21 -47.76
CA ILE A 31 -8.17 32.73 -46.58
C ILE A 31 -9.16 32.96 -45.41
N ILE A 32 -10.35 33.48 -45.71
CA ILE A 32 -11.41 33.69 -44.70
C ILE A 32 -11.87 32.34 -44.11
N LEU A 33 -12.15 31.35 -44.96
CA LEU A 33 -12.57 30.02 -44.52
C LEU A 33 -11.49 29.35 -43.67
N LEU A 34 -10.23 29.41 -44.10
CA LEU A 34 -9.10 28.88 -43.32
C LEU A 34 -8.96 29.59 -41.97
N GLY A 35 -9.16 30.91 -41.92
CA GLY A 35 -9.12 31.67 -40.66
C GLY A 35 -10.19 31.22 -39.67
N VAL A 36 -11.44 31.09 -40.11
CA VAL A 36 -12.55 30.64 -39.25
C VAL A 36 -12.33 29.20 -38.79
N MET A 37 -11.91 28.31 -39.69
CA MET A 37 -11.61 26.91 -39.35
C MET A 37 -10.45 26.80 -38.36
N ALA A 38 -9.37 27.56 -38.56
CA ALA A 38 -8.21 27.54 -37.67
C ALA A 38 -8.56 27.92 -36.23
N VAL A 39 -9.40 28.93 -36.04
CA VAL A 39 -9.89 29.34 -34.71
C VAL A 39 -10.74 28.23 -34.08
N GLY A 40 -11.68 27.66 -34.85
CA GLY A 40 -12.53 26.56 -34.36
C GLY A 40 -11.73 25.31 -33.95
N ILE A 41 -10.79 24.89 -34.79
CA ILE A 41 -9.91 23.73 -34.53
C ILE A 41 -9.03 23.99 -33.30
N SER A 42 -8.45 25.19 -33.17
CA SER A 42 -7.60 25.54 -32.02
C SER A 42 -8.37 25.52 -30.70
N GLY A 43 -9.60 26.04 -30.69
CA GLY A 43 -10.48 26.00 -29.52
C GLY A 43 -10.87 24.57 -29.14
N PHE A 44 -11.19 23.75 -30.14
CA PHE A 44 -11.49 22.33 -29.94
C PHE A 44 -10.30 21.57 -29.36
N ILE A 45 -9.10 21.73 -29.93
CA ILE A 45 -7.87 21.09 -29.43
C ILE A 45 -7.61 21.49 -27.97
N LYS A 46 -7.73 22.78 -27.63
CA LYS A 46 -7.55 23.24 -26.25
C LYS A 46 -8.53 22.57 -25.29
N LEU A 47 -9.81 22.51 -25.66
CA LEU A 47 -10.83 21.87 -24.84
C LEU A 47 -10.55 20.37 -24.66
N THR A 48 -10.26 19.66 -25.75
CA THR A 48 -9.99 18.22 -25.69
C THR A 48 -8.76 17.89 -24.86
N THR A 49 -7.69 18.69 -24.97
CA THR A 49 -6.47 18.50 -24.18
C THR A 49 -6.75 18.76 -22.70
N GLN A 50 -7.46 19.84 -22.35
CA GLN A 50 -7.80 20.13 -20.95
C GLN A 50 -8.68 19.03 -20.34
N THR A 51 -9.69 18.55 -21.09
CA THR A 51 -10.54 17.45 -20.62
C THR A 51 -9.72 16.19 -20.40
N TYR A 52 -8.81 15.85 -21.31
CA TYR A 52 -7.94 14.70 -21.15
C TYR A 52 -7.05 14.81 -19.91
N LEU A 53 -6.43 15.97 -19.66
CA LEU A 53 -5.62 16.20 -18.47
C LEU A 53 -6.44 16.04 -17.19
N ASN A 54 -7.62 16.68 -17.11
CA ASN A 54 -8.48 16.58 -15.94
C ASN A 54 -8.90 15.12 -15.64
N VAL A 55 -9.20 14.33 -16.68
CA VAL A 55 -9.53 12.91 -16.52
C VAL A 55 -8.31 12.12 -16.02
N SER A 56 -7.14 12.36 -16.62
CA SER A 56 -5.90 11.68 -16.23
C SER A 56 -5.51 11.95 -14.77
N GLU A 57 -5.61 13.20 -14.31
CA GLU A 57 -5.27 13.58 -12.94
C GLU A 57 -6.24 12.97 -11.92
N ARG A 58 -7.53 12.93 -12.28
CA ARG A 58 -8.56 12.28 -11.48
C ARG A 58 -8.35 10.77 -11.36
N ASP A 59 -8.02 10.12 -12.48
CA ASP A 59 -7.74 8.69 -12.51
C ASP A 59 -6.51 8.36 -11.63
N GLU A 60 -5.48 9.20 -11.66
CA GLU A 60 -4.31 9.09 -10.78
C GLU A 60 -4.70 9.21 -9.30
N LEU A 61 -5.48 10.24 -8.93
CA LEU A 61 -5.92 10.46 -7.54
C LEU A 61 -6.74 9.27 -7.01
N ILE A 62 -7.71 8.80 -7.79
CA ILE A 62 -8.57 7.65 -7.42
C ILE A 62 -7.74 6.36 -7.33
N SER A 63 -6.80 6.15 -8.25
CA SER A 63 -5.92 4.98 -8.25
C SER A 63 -5.02 4.94 -7.02
N SER A 64 -4.37 6.06 -6.69
CA SER A 64 -3.54 6.20 -5.48
C SER A 64 -4.35 5.94 -4.22
N ALA A 65 -5.55 6.52 -4.13
CA ALA A 65 -6.44 6.33 -3.00
C ALA A 65 -6.90 4.87 -2.82
N ARG A 66 -7.31 4.21 -3.91
CA ARG A 66 -7.65 2.78 -3.88
C ARG A 66 -6.47 1.92 -3.47
N PHE A 67 -5.28 2.20 -4.01
CA PHE A 67 -4.08 1.45 -3.68
C PHE A 67 -3.78 1.48 -2.18
N VAL A 68 -3.73 2.67 -1.57
CA VAL A 68 -3.40 2.77 -0.13
C VAL A 68 -4.46 2.14 0.76
N VAL A 69 -5.75 2.30 0.43
CA VAL A 69 -6.85 1.70 1.19
C VAL A 69 -6.82 0.18 1.09
N GLU A 70 -6.70 -0.39 -0.10
CA GLU A 70 -6.67 -1.85 -0.28
C GLU A 70 -5.42 -2.47 0.34
N ARG A 71 -4.27 -1.82 0.20
CA ARG A 71 -3.02 -2.29 0.80
C ARG A 71 -3.11 -2.26 2.33
N LEU A 72 -3.56 -1.16 2.92
CA LEU A 72 -3.74 -1.01 4.36
C LEU A 72 -4.74 -2.04 4.89
N ASN A 73 -5.89 -2.20 4.24
CA ASN A 73 -6.92 -3.15 4.64
C ASN A 73 -6.41 -4.59 4.65
N ARG A 74 -5.64 -4.97 3.62
CA ARG A 74 -5.04 -6.30 3.54
C ARG A 74 -4.04 -6.55 4.67
N GLU A 75 -3.19 -5.57 4.98
CA GLU A 75 -2.22 -5.71 6.08
C GLU A 75 -2.90 -5.75 7.46
N LEU A 76 -3.89 -4.89 7.69
CA LEU A 76 -4.63 -4.86 8.96
C LEU A 76 -5.38 -6.17 9.24
N ARG A 77 -5.98 -6.79 8.21
CA ARG A 77 -6.66 -8.10 8.37
C ARG A 77 -5.74 -9.21 8.86
N ASN A 78 -4.43 -9.06 8.63
CA ASN A 78 -3.40 -10.01 9.07
C ASN A 78 -2.56 -9.47 10.23
N ALA A 79 -3.10 -8.52 11.00
CA ALA A 79 -2.45 -8.04 12.22
C ALA A 79 -2.64 -9.04 13.37
N VAL A 80 -1.62 -9.16 14.22
CA VAL A 80 -1.68 -9.94 15.45
C VAL A 80 -2.78 -9.36 16.35
N PRO A 81 -3.60 -10.20 17.01
CA PRO A 81 -4.61 -9.75 17.94
C PRO A 81 -4.06 -8.74 18.95
N ASN A 82 -4.82 -7.66 19.19
CA ASN A 82 -4.46 -6.59 20.13
C ASN A 82 -3.14 -5.85 19.85
N SER A 83 -2.48 -6.05 18.69
CA SER A 83 -1.22 -5.34 18.35
C SER A 83 -1.40 -3.91 17.86
N ILE A 84 -2.63 -3.47 17.65
CA ILE A 84 -2.92 -2.22 16.97
C ILE A 84 -2.90 -1.09 17.99
N ARG A 85 -2.11 -0.05 17.69
CA ARG A 85 -2.06 1.18 18.48
C ARG A 85 -1.95 2.39 17.57
N GLN A 86 -2.34 3.55 18.09
CA GLN A 86 -2.28 4.80 17.34
C GLN A 86 -1.62 5.91 18.16
N LYS A 87 -0.82 6.72 17.47
CA LYS A 87 -0.20 7.93 18.01
C LYS A 87 -0.66 9.11 17.17
N SER A 88 -1.15 10.14 17.83
CA SER A 88 -1.67 11.35 17.17
C SER A 88 -0.92 12.57 17.67
N SER A 89 -0.65 13.51 16.78
CA SER A 89 -0.08 14.82 17.07
C SER A 89 -0.82 15.90 16.27
N ALA A 90 -0.41 17.17 16.42
CA ALA A 90 -0.99 18.27 15.66
C ALA A 90 -0.76 18.17 14.13
N THR A 91 0.28 17.45 13.69
CA THR A 91 0.71 17.39 12.29
C THR A 91 0.75 15.98 11.72
N GLU A 92 0.51 14.94 12.53
CA GLU A 92 0.49 13.57 12.03
C GLU A 92 -0.38 12.64 12.88
N GLN A 93 -0.84 11.57 12.26
CA GLN A 93 -1.38 10.41 12.97
C GLN A 93 -0.79 9.13 12.38
N CYS A 94 -0.21 8.31 13.24
CA CYS A 94 0.38 7.02 12.89
C CYS A 94 -0.45 5.88 13.49
N LEU A 95 -0.85 4.93 12.65
CA LEU A 95 -1.42 3.66 13.02
C LEU A 95 -0.33 2.59 12.93
N GLU A 96 -0.01 1.94 14.05
CA GLU A 96 0.99 0.88 14.12
C GLU A 96 0.35 -0.45 14.47
N PHE A 97 0.81 -1.52 13.83
CA PHE A 97 0.38 -2.88 14.10
C PHE A 97 1.49 -3.87 13.77
N THR A 98 1.38 -5.10 14.26
CA THR A 98 2.36 -6.15 13.97
C THR A 98 1.74 -7.20 13.07
N PRO A 99 2.29 -7.48 11.87
CA PRO A 99 1.76 -8.51 10.97
C PRO A 99 2.08 -9.93 11.45
N ILE A 100 1.16 -10.87 11.22
CA ILE A 100 1.38 -12.30 11.42
C ILE A 100 2.12 -12.86 10.20
N LEU A 101 3.24 -13.55 10.40
CA LEU A 101 3.93 -14.29 9.36
C LEU A 101 3.40 -15.72 9.23
N ALA A 102 3.24 -16.37 10.38
CA ALA A 102 2.71 -17.72 10.48
C ALA A 102 1.95 -17.91 11.79
N SER A 103 1.07 -18.91 11.85
CA SER A 103 0.36 -19.25 13.09
C SER A 103 0.25 -20.75 13.27
N THR A 104 0.18 -21.20 14.52
CA THR A 104 0.02 -22.62 14.83
C THR A 104 -0.66 -22.84 16.18
N VAL A 105 -0.82 -24.12 16.52
CA VAL A 105 -1.12 -24.60 17.86
C VAL A 105 0.14 -25.21 18.47
N TYR A 106 0.52 -24.79 19.67
CA TYR A 106 1.64 -25.38 20.41
C TYR A 106 1.19 -26.59 21.23
N THR A 107 2.12 -27.52 21.46
CA THR A 107 1.92 -28.67 22.36
C THR A 107 2.61 -28.45 23.70
N ASP A 108 3.78 -27.80 23.70
CA ASP A 108 4.51 -27.47 24.92
C ASP A 108 5.22 -26.12 24.81
N ILE A 109 5.07 -25.29 25.85
CA ILE A 109 5.74 -23.99 25.99
C ILE A 109 6.09 -23.76 27.46
N PRO A 110 7.23 -23.10 27.76
CA PRO A 110 7.57 -22.76 29.13
C PRO A 110 6.68 -21.63 29.65
N VAL A 111 5.88 -21.89 30.68
CA VAL A 111 5.12 -20.88 31.41
C VAL A 111 5.54 -20.95 32.87
N ASN A 112 5.63 -19.79 33.55
CA ASN A 112 6.09 -19.72 34.94
C ASN A 112 5.39 -20.79 35.83
N PRO A 113 6.15 -21.61 36.59
CA PRO A 113 7.57 -21.47 36.93
C PRO A 113 8.58 -22.12 35.98
N ASP A 114 8.13 -22.74 34.89
CA ASP A 114 9.01 -23.42 33.94
C ASP A 114 9.82 -22.42 33.12
N ASN A 115 11.09 -22.73 32.87
CA ASN A 115 12.02 -21.89 32.12
C ASN A 115 12.77 -22.76 31.10
N SER A 116 12.58 -22.47 29.82
CA SER A 116 13.18 -23.22 28.72
C SER A 116 13.41 -22.30 27.53
N ASN A 117 14.38 -22.64 26.68
CA ASN A 117 14.52 -22.02 25.37
C ASN A 117 13.90 -22.86 24.26
N THR A 118 13.38 -24.05 24.54
CA THR A 118 12.77 -24.94 23.55
C THR A 118 11.26 -25.03 23.74
N LEU A 119 10.57 -25.11 22.60
CA LEU A 119 9.12 -25.22 22.50
C LEU A 119 8.76 -26.31 21.48
N GLU A 120 7.63 -26.96 21.71
CA GLU A 120 7.08 -27.94 20.80
C GLU A 120 5.79 -27.41 20.17
N VAL A 121 5.74 -27.45 18.84
CA VAL A 121 4.62 -26.87 18.09
C VAL A 121 4.19 -27.78 16.95
N ILE A 122 2.90 -27.71 16.59
CA ILE A 122 2.48 -28.20 15.28
C ILE A 122 3.15 -27.33 14.22
N PRO A 123 3.61 -27.88 13.07
CA PRO A 123 4.28 -27.09 12.04
C PRO A 123 3.55 -25.79 11.70
N PHE A 124 4.30 -24.68 11.70
CA PHE A 124 3.76 -23.37 11.40
C PHE A 124 3.43 -23.27 9.91
N ILE A 125 2.24 -22.77 9.61
CA ILE A 125 1.82 -22.49 8.23
C ILE A 125 1.84 -20.98 8.01
N ASP A 126 2.52 -20.56 6.94
CA ASP A 126 2.60 -19.17 6.52
C ASP A 126 1.28 -18.67 5.91
N ILE A 127 1.25 -17.38 5.55
CA ILE A 127 0.06 -16.76 4.94
C ILE A 127 -0.31 -17.34 3.57
N ASP A 128 0.65 -17.92 2.85
CA ASP A 128 0.48 -18.50 1.52
C ASP A 128 0.12 -20.00 1.58
N GLY A 129 0.07 -20.57 2.79
CA GLY A 129 -0.28 -21.97 3.03
C GLY A 129 0.90 -22.94 2.95
N ASN A 130 2.13 -22.45 2.98
CA ASN A 130 3.34 -23.28 2.99
C ASN A 130 3.89 -23.43 4.41
N ASP A 131 4.80 -24.39 4.60
CA ASP A 131 5.55 -24.51 5.85
C ASP A 131 6.40 -23.24 6.06
N TYR A 132 6.29 -22.67 7.25
CA TYR A 132 7.13 -21.55 7.65
C TYR A 132 8.61 -21.98 7.69
N VAL A 133 9.48 -21.12 7.17
CA VAL A 133 10.92 -21.33 7.17
C VAL A 133 11.61 -20.15 7.83
N CYS A 134 12.42 -20.44 8.84
CA CYS A 134 13.20 -19.46 9.57
C CYS A 134 14.54 -19.25 8.85
N ALA A 135 14.59 -18.37 7.84
CA ALA A 135 15.77 -18.21 6.99
C ALA A 135 16.94 -17.51 7.71
N ASN A 136 16.66 -16.39 8.39
CA ASN A 136 17.65 -15.60 9.14
C ASN A 136 17.27 -15.44 10.63
N CYS A 137 16.16 -16.07 11.05
CA CYS A 137 15.60 -16.09 12.40
C CYS A 137 15.66 -14.75 13.17
N SER A 138 15.28 -13.65 12.52
CA SER A 138 15.02 -12.38 13.21
C SER A 138 13.55 -12.20 13.59
N ASP A 139 12.80 -13.30 13.55
CA ASP A 139 11.38 -13.34 13.88
C ASP A 139 11.20 -13.56 15.39
N ALA A 140 10.00 -13.29 15.87
CA ALA A 140 9.61 -13.51 17.25
C ALA A 140 8.33 -14.35 17.30
N ILE A 141 8.16 -15.06 18.40
CA ILE A 141 6.93 -15.76 18.73
C ILE A 141 6.13 -14.92 19.73
N VAL A 142 4.81 -14.83 19.51
CA VAL A 142 3.86 -14.22 20.44
C VAL A 142 2.83 -15.24 20.89
N VAL A 143 2.58 -15.26 22.19
CA VAL A 143 1.57 -16.10 22.82
C VAL A 143 0.62 -15.23 23.64
N TYR A 144 -0.68 -15.40 23.39
CA TYR A 144 -1.78 -14.84 24.18
C TYR A 144 -1.65 -13.34 24.56
N PRO A 145 -1.56 -12.42 23.59
CA PRO A 145 -1.60 -10.98 23.83
C PRO A 145 -3.04 -10.54 24.15
N THR A 146 -3.28 -10.07 25.38
CA THR A 146 -4.61 -9.70 25.87
C THR A 146 -4.76 -8.20 26.10
N ASN A 147 -3.66 -7.47 26.28
CA ASN A 147 -3.68 -6.02 26.43
C ASN A 147 -4.09 -5.34 25.12
N THR A 148 -5.26 -4.71 25.12
CA THR A 148 -5.86 -4.11 23.92
C THR A 148 -5.12 -2.88 23.38
N ASN A 149 -4.13 -2.34 24.10
CA ASN A 149 -3.33 -1.20 23.67
C ASN A 149 -1.99 -1.63 23.02
N GLY A 150 -1.79 -2.94 22.81
CA GLY A 150 -0.60 -3.51 22.19
C GLY A 150 0.58 -3.74 23.12
N GLU A 151 0.49 -3.37 24.40
CA GLU A 151 1.65 -3.40 25.30
C GLU A 151 2.31 -4.76 25.40
N ASP A 152 1.52 -5.84 25.40
CA ASP A 152 2.01 -7.24 25.42
C ASP A 152 2.95 -7.56 24.26
N ILE A 153 2.72 -6.94 23.11
CA ILE A 153 3.50 -7.19 21.89
C ILE A 153 4.67 -6.23 21.78
N TYR A 154 4.59 -5.02 22.32
CA TYR A 154 5.67 -4.03 22.18
C TYR A 154 6.60 -3.95 23.41
N THR A 155 6.17 -4.45 24.56
CA THR A 155 6.90 -4.39 25.83
C THR A 155 7.46 -5.76 26.18
N ALA A 156 8.78 -5.92 26.12
CA ALA A 156 9.44 -7.19 26.43
C ALA A 156 9.14 -7.70 27.85
N ALA A 157 9.01 -6.79 28.83
CA ALA A 157 8.75 -7.13 30.23
C ALA A 157 7.39 -7.80 30.49
N ASN A 158 6.47 -7.82 29.52
CA ASN A 158 5.18 -8.51 29.67
C ASN A 158 5.28 -10.02 29.42
N ASN A 159 6.44 -10.53 28.95
CA ASN A 159 6.69 -11.96 28.74
C ASN A 159 5.64 -12.64 27.83
N LYS A 160 5.17 -11.91 26.81
CA LYS A 160 4.24 -12.41 25.78
C LYS A 160 4.89 -12.54 24.40
N ARG A 161 6.11 -12.03 24.23
CA ARG A 161 6.88 -12.03 22.98
C ARG A 161 8.35 -12.37 23.24
N TYR A 162 8.90 -13.34 22.50
CA TYR A 162 10.32 -13.69 22.54
C TYR A 162 10.90 -13.88 21.15
N SER A 163 12.17 -13.51 20.97
CA SER A 163 12.91 -13.69 19.72
C SER A 163 13.23 -15.16 19.49
N LEU A 164 13.23 -15.57 18.22
CA LEU A 164 13.59 -16.91 17.79
C LEU A 164 15.08 -17.02 17.51
N GLU A 165 15.68 -18.14 17.86
CA GLU A 165 17.02 -18.52 17.42
C GLU A 165 16.96 -19.47 16.21
N ASP A 166 16.08 -20.47 16.27
CA ASP A 166 15.97 -21.50 15.25
C ASP A 166 14.55 -22.11 15.19
N TYR A 167 14.22 -22.69 14.03
CA TYR A 167 13.00 -23.45 13.82
C TYR A 167 13.27 -24.68 12.98
N THR A 168 12.96 -25.84 13.54
CA THR A 168 13.22 -27.14 12.89
C THR A 168 11.91 -27.88 12.64
N LEU A 169 11.64 -28.17 11.37
CA LEU A 169 10.51 -29.00 10.97
C LEU A 169 10.71 -30.45 11.43
N PRO A 170 9.63 -31.18 11.75
CA PRO A 170 9.72 -32.57 12.16
C PRO A 170 10.28 -33.45 11.05
N ILE A 171 11.11 -34.41 11.43
CA ILE A 171 11.55 -35.50 10.55
C ILE A 171 10.67 -36.72 10.83
N ALA A 172 10.10 -37.31 9.78
CA ALA A 172 9.23 -38.48 9.92
C ALA A 172 9.91 -39.60 10.74
N PRO A 173 9.20 -40.23 11.71
CA PRO A 173 7.75 -40.20 11.92
C PRO A 173 7.25 -39.12 12.89
N ALA A 174 8.13 -38.21 13.37
CA ALA A 174 7.71 -37.13 14.25
C ALA A 174 6.70 -36.21 13.54
N GLN A 175 5.78 -35.63 14.31
CA GLN A 175 4.73 -34.73 13.81
C GLN A 175 4.79 -33.34 14.45
N VAL A 176 5.77 -33.12 15.33
CA VAL A 176 5.91 -31.92 16.15
C VAL A 176 7.22 -31.24 15.78
N ALA A 177 7.14 -29.98 15.40
CA ALA A 177 8.29 -29.13 15.13
C ALA A 177 8.89 -28.62 16.45
N THR A 178 10.19 -28.38 16.45
CA THR A 178 10.89 -27.76 17.58
C THR A 178 11.25 -26.33 17.22
N LEU A 179 10.87 -25.41 18.11
CA LEU A 179 11.19 -23.99 18.02
C LEU A 179 12.12 -23.62 19.18
N THR A 180 13.20 -22.91 18.88
CA THR A 180 14.21 -22.50 19.85
C THR A 180 14.23 -20.98 19.96
N LEU A 181 14.22 -20.46 21.19
CA LEU A 181 14.34 -19.05 21.53
C LEU A 181 15.81 -18.66 21.75
N GLU A 182 16.14 -17.39 21.59
CA GLU A 182 17.50 -16.85 21.82
C GLU A 182 18.00 -17.03 23.26
N ALA A 183 17.09 -17.20 24.22
CA ALA A 183 17.41 -17.42 25.63
C ALA A 183 16.35 -18.32 26.28
N ALA A 184 16.68 -18.88 27.45
CA ALA A 184 15.69 -19.58 28.26
C ALA A 184 14.73 -18.56 28.88
N GLU A 185 13.45 -18.71 28.58
CA GLU A 185 12.41 -17.76 28.93
C GLU A 185 11.16 -18.47 29.48
N SER A 186 10.26 -17.69 30.07
CA SER A 186 8.97 -18.15 30.60
C SER A 186 7.86 -17.22 30.12
N PHE A 187 6.96 -17.71 29.27
CA PHE A 187 5.77 -16.97 28.91
C PHE A 187 4.92 -16.67 30.15
N ALA A 188 4.27 -15.51 30.15
CA ALA A 188 3.43 -15.11 31.27
C ALA A 188 2.28 -16.09 31.51
N GLU A 189 1.63 -16.57 30.43
CA GLU A 189 0.44 -17.41 30.50
C GLU A 189 0.28 -18.24 29.21
N HIS A 190 -0.40 -19.39 29.33
CA HIS A 190 -0.87 -20.15 28.18
C HIS A 190 -2.00 -19.42 27.44
N SER A 191 -2.04 -19.56 26.11
CA SER A 191 -3.26 -19.28 25.33
C SER A 191 -4.31 -20.35 25.67
N PRO A 192 -5.58 -19.98 25.93
CA PRO A 192 -6.66 -20.93 26.19
C PRO A 192 -6.89 -21.95 25.07
N THR A 193 -6.45 -21.64 23.85
CA THR A 193 -6.56 -22.52 22.68
C THR A 193 -5.20 -22.99 22.16
N ASN A 194 -4.16 -22.83 22.98
CA ASN A 194 -2.77 -23.15 22.66
C ASN A 194 -2.26 -22.50 21.37
N ARG A 195 -2.72 -21.29 21.03
CA ARG A 195 -2.28 -20.61 19.81
C ARG A 195 -0.99 -19.83 20.03
N ALA A 196 -0.17 -19.82 18.98
CA ALA A 196 1.02 -18.98 18.87
C ALA A 196 1.12 -18.37 17.47
N TYR A 197 1.76 -17.21 17.40
CA TYR A 197 1.99 -16.47 16.16
C TYR A 197 3.48 -16.19 15.98
N ILE A 198 3.97 -16.38 14.76
CA ILE A 198 5.27 -15.87 14.34
C ILE A 198 5.07 -14.47 13.75
N ILE A 199 5.92 -13.55 14.16
CA ILE A 199 5.90 -12.14 13.81
C ILE A 199 7.32 -11.68 13.48
N ASN A 200 7.47 -10.60 12.70
CA ASN A 200 8.77 -9.98 12.45
C ASN A 200 8.82 -8.59 13.08
N SER A 201 8.80 -7.54 12.27
CA SER A 201 8.86 -6.15 12.69
C SER A 201 7.47 -5.49 12.58
N PRO A 202 7.16 -4.50 13.43
CA PRO A 202 5.95 -3.71 13.29
C PRO A 202 5.90 -2.94 11.96
N VAL A 203 4.68 -2.57 11.57
CA VAL A 203 4.40 -1.72 10.43
C VAL A 203 3.61 -0.50 10.90
N SER A 204 4.03 0.67 10.46
CA SER A 204 3.37 1.94 10.79
C SER A 204 2.88 2.64 9.52
N TYR A 205 1.61 3.01 9.48
CA TYR A 205 1.04 3.89 8.47
C TYR A 205 0.81 5.26 9.09
N CYS A 206 1.55 6.27 8.63
CA CYS A 206 1.44 7.63 9.11
C CYS A 206 0.83 8.54 8.05
N VAL A 207 -0.22 9.27 8.42
CA VAL A 207 -0.67 10.45 7.69
C VAL A 207 0.07 11.65 8.24
N ILE A 208 0.89 12.28 7.42
CA ILE A 208 1.81 13.35 7.83
C ILE A 208 1.46 14.61 7.07
N ALA A 209 1.05 15.65 7.78
CA ALA A 209 0.78 16.98 7.23
C ALA A 209 2.08 17.77 7.06
N GLN A 210 2.28 18.32 5.86
CA GLN A 210 3.36 19.23 5.52
C GLN A 210 2.79 20.37 4.67
N SER A 211 2.95 21.62 5.12
CA SER A 211 2.66 22.83 4.33
C SER A 211 1.26 22.92 3.70
N GLY A 212 0.23 22.39 4.36
CA GLY A 212 -1.17 22.49 3.92
C GLY A 212 -1.72 21.25 3.20
N GLU A 213 -0.86 20.27 2.90
CA GLU A 213 -1.22 18.97 2.35
C GLU A 213 -0.71 17.86 3.27
N ALA A 214 -1.30 16.67 3.19
CA ALA A 214 -0.80 15.49 3.88
C ALA A 214 -0.50 14.35 2.91
N LYS A 215 0.40 13.48 3.34
CA LYS A 215 0.77 12.26 2.64
C LYS A 215 0.64 11.06 3.55
N VAL A 216 0.35 9.90 2.96
CA VAL A 216 0.36 8.62 3.68
C VAL A 216 1.67 7.92 3.40
N VAL A 217 2.39 7.62 4.47
CA VAL A 217 3.69 6.95 4.41
C VAL A 217 3.63 5.68 5.23
N ARG A 218 4.09 4.57 4.63
CA ARG A 218 4.28 3.30 5.30
C ARG A 218 5.73 3.16 5.75
N TYR A 219 5.92 2.84 7.02
CA TYR A 219 7.18 2.53 7.66
C TYR A 219 7.24 1.04 8.00
N SER A 220 8.40 0.42 7.81
CA SER A 220 8.65 -1.00 8.14
C SER A 220 10.13 -1.24 8.43
N ASN A 221 10.49 -2.45 8.87
CA ASN A 221 11.87 -2.82 9.17
C ASN A 221 12.48 -1.94 10.28
N TYR A 222 11.75 -1.80 11.39
CA TYR A 222 12.22 -1.16 12.62
C TYR A 222 11.87 -2.05 13.82
N ASN A 223 12.56 -1.81 14.94
CA ASN A 223 12.44 -2.67 16.12
C ASN A 223 11.19 -2.35 16.94
N PHE A 224 10.73 -3.33 17.72
CA PHE A 224 9.69 -3.09 18.72
C PHE A 224 10.12 -2.04 19.75
N GLN A 225 9.26 -1.04 19.98
CA GLN A 225 9.47 -0.01 20.98
C GLN A 225 8.27 0.04 21.92
N GLN A 226 8.51 0.11 23.24
CA GLN A 226 7.43 0.22 24.21
C GLN A 226 6.53 1.43 23.93
N ASN A 227 7.15 2.59 23.66
CA ASN A 227 6.44 3.79 23.24
C ASN A 227 6.34 3.82 21.71
N GLN A 228 5.15 4.05 21.17
CA GLN A 228 4.97 4.20 19.73
C GLN A 228 5.79 5.40 19.22
N GLN A 229 6.58 5.16 18.17
CA GLN A 229 7.46 6.16 17.57
C GLN A 229 6.66 7.13 16.68
N SER A 230 7.08 8.40 16.61
CA SER A 230 6.56 9.33 15.59
C SER A 230 7.18 9.02 14.22
N SER A 231 6.69 9.65 13.15
CA SER A 231 7.33 9.49 11.83
C SER A 231 8.80 9.93 11.83
N SER A 232 9.14 11.00 12.57
CA SER A 232 10.53 11.48 12.70
C SER A 232 11.43 10.49 13.43
N ASP A 233 10.91 9.87 14.49
CA ASP A 233 11.63 8.88 15.28
C ASP A 233 11.89 7.61 14.44
N LEU A 234 10.90 7.19 13.65
CA LEU A 234 11.01 6.05 12.73
C LEU A 234 12.10 6.30 11.68
N ILE A 235 12.12 7.49 11.06
CA ILE A 235 13.18 7.88 10.13
C ILE A 235 14.55 7.85 10.81
N ALA A 236 14.66 8.42 12.02
CA ALA A 236 15.92 8.45 12.77
C ALA A 236 16.42 7.04 13.15
N SER A 237 15.49 6.09 13.37
CA SER A 237 15.82 4.69 13.65
C SER A 237 16.19 3.87 12.41
N GLY A 238 16.15 4.45 11.20
CA GLY A 238 16.48 3.77 9.96
C GLY A 238 15.36 2.91 9.37
N ALA A 239 14.10 3.18 9.74
CA ALA A 239 12.96 2.47 9.18
C ALA A 239 12.88 2.64 7.64
N ASN A 240 12.52 1.57 6.94
CA ASN A 240 12.24 1.61 5.51
C ASN A 240 10.97 2.42 5.24
N LEU A 241 11.05 3.37 4.31
CA LEU A 241 9.97 4.29 3.98
C LEU A 241 9.37 3.96 2.61
N SER A 242 8.04 4.00 2.51
CA SER A 242 7.31 3.91 1.25
C SER A 242 6.19 4.94 1.20
N LEU A 243 6.21 5.80 0.19
CA LEU A 243 5.11 6.73 -0.08
C LEU A 243 3.92 5.95 -0.63
N MET A 244 2.78 6.03 0.05
CA MET A 244 1.58 5.27 -0.32
C MET A 244 0.56 6.13 -1.04
N ALA A 245 0.42 7.40 -0.61
CA ALA A 245 -0.44 8.36 -1.28
C ALA A 245 -0.08 9.81 -0.91
N GLU A 246 -0.49 10.74 -1.76
CA GLU A 246 -0.37 12.19 -1.59
C GLU A 246 -1.74 12.86 -1.69
N ASN A 247 -1.80 14.18 -1.51
CA ASN A 247 -3.04 14.96 -1.59
C ASN A 247 -4.10 14.53 -0.56
N VAL A 248 -3.66 14.11 0.63
CA VAL A 248 -4.54 13.74 1.74
C VAL A 248 -4.80 14.94 2.64
N VAL A 249 -5.98 15.01 3.21
CA VAL A 249 -6.34 16.01 4.23
C VAL A 249 -6.08 15.41 5.61
N TYR A 250 -5.37 16.16 6.45
CA TYR A 250 -5.24 15.87 7.87
C TYR A 250 -5.67 17.09 8.68
N SER A 251 -6.64 16.89 9.57
CA SER A 251 -7.04 17.89 10.55
C SER A 251 -7.61 17.20 11.78
N GLN A 252 -7.69 17.91 12.91
CA GLN A 252 -8.32 17.32 14.12
C GLN A 252 -9.81 17.01 13.94
N ALA A 253 -10.48 17.62 12.96
CA ALA A 253 -11.88 17.29 12.61
C ALA A 253 -11.98 16.08 11.66
N GLU A 254 -10.91 15.75 10.95
CA GLU A 254 -10.84 14.68 9.96
C GLU A 254 -9.64 13.79 10.27
N ILE A 255 -9.76 13.04 11.36
CA ILE A 255 -8.74 12.08 11.79
C ILE A 255 -8.78 10.82 10.90
N PRO A 256 -7.63 10.37 10.36
CA PRO A 256 -7.59 9.25 9.44
C PRO A 256 -7.81 7.89 10.08
N PHE A 257 -7.46 7.72 11.35
CA PHE A 257 -7.53 6.42 12.04
C PHE A 257 -8.28 6.53 13.36
N ILE A 258 -9.20 5.59 13.58
CA ILE A 258 -9.86 5.36 14.86
C ILE A 258 -9.77 3.88 15.19
N VAL A 259 -9.04 3.55 16.25
CA VAL A 259 -8.95 2.19 16.77
C VAL A 259 -10.05 1.97 17.82
N LEU A 260 -10.95 1.04 17.52
CA LEU A 260 -11.93 0.50 18.46
C LEU A 260 -11.42 -0.83 18.98
N ASN A 261 -10.89 -0.81 20.20
CA ASN A 261 -10.35 -1.99 20.86
C ASN A 261 -11.37 -3.14 20.95
N ALA A 262 -10.83 -4.36 20.97
CA ALA A 262 -11.63 -5.54 21.15
C ALA A 262 -12.28 -5.58 22.55
N THR A 263 -13.40 -6.26 22.65
CA THR A 263 -14.06 -6.60 23.90
C THR A 263 -14.33 -8.10 23.92
N LEU A 264 -14.80 -8.64 25.05
CA LEU A 264 -15.19 -10.06 25.15
C LEU A 264 -16.30 -10.47 24.16
N GLN A 265 -17.03 -9.50 23.59
CA GLN A 265 -18.17 -9.74 22.71
C GLN A 265 -17.95 -9.26 21.27
N ARG A 266 -16.84 -8.53 21.01
CA ARG A 266 -16.59 -7.90 19.71
C ARG A 266 -15.11 -7.88 19.39
N ASN A 267 -14.79 -8.28 18.16
CA ASN A 267 -13.47 -8.08 17.56
C ASN A 267 -13.04 -6.60 17.57
N ALA A 268 -11.73 -6.36 17.54
CA ALA A 268 -11.21 -5.02 17.32
C ALA A 268 -11.59 -4.54 15.92
N VAL A 269 -11.82 -3.24 15.78
CA VAL A 269 -12.15 -2.60 14.51
C VAL A 269 -11.26 -1.38 14.34
N VAL A 270 -10.65 -1.26 13.17
CA VAL A 270 -9.98 -0.02 12.77
C VAL A 270 -10.87 0.66 11.75
N GLN A 271 -11.35 1.85 12.08
CA GLN A 271 -11.98 2.72 11.09
C GLN A 271 -10.90 3.58 10.44
N THR A 272 -10.82 3.50 9.12
CA THR A 272 -9.89 4.27 8.31
C THR A 272 -10.68 5.24 7.46
N LYS A 273 -10.47 6.54 7.65
CA LYS A 273 -11.13 7.62 6.93
C LYS A 273 -10.11 8.51 6.23
N LEU A 274 -9.77 8.17 4.99
CA LEU A 274 -8.84 8.96 4.19
C LEU A 274 -9.60 9.92 3.28
N VAL A 275 -9.33 11.21 3.42
CA VAL A 275 -9.91 12.27 2.59
C VAL A 275 -8.83 12.78 1.63
N PHE A 276 -9.09 12.66 0.34
CA PHE A 276 -8.22 13.15 -0.73
C PHE A 276 -8.79 14.45 -1.28
N LEU A 277 -7.93 15.44 -1.50
CA LEU A 277 -8.30 16.75 -2.02
C LEU A 277 -7.28 17.23 -3.04
N ARG A 278 -7.72 17.46 -4.28
CA ARG A 278 -6.91 18.08 -5.35
C ARG A 278 -7.82 18.91 -6.24
N ASP A 279 -7.45 20.15 -6.55
CA ASP A 279 -8.19 21.05 -7.46
C ASP A 279 -9.71 21.13 -7.19
N ASN A 280 -10.09 21.24 -5.91
CA ASN A 280 -11.46 21.21 -5.40
C ASN A 280 -12.23 19.87 -5.57
N GLU A 281 -11.62 18.86 -6.18
CA GLU A 281 -12.15 17.49 -6.16
C GLU A 281 -11.83 16.84 -4.81
N ARG A 282 -12.90 16.43 -4.12
CA ARG A 282 -12.82 15.78 -2.81
C ARG A 282 -13.31 14.35 -2.92
N VAL A 283 -12.45 13.40 -2.56
CA VAL A 283 -12.79 11.98 -2.53
C VAL A 283 -12.60 11.46 -1.10
N VAL A 284 -13.61 10.78 -0.57
CA VAL A 284 -13.58 10.25 0.80
C VAL A 284 -13.65 8.73 0.74
N PHE A 285 -12.69 8.08 1.38
CA PHE A 285 -12.70 6.66 1.65
C PHE A 285 -12.92 6.46 3.14
N ASP A 286 -14.01 5.79 3.50
CA ASP A 286 -14.36 5.47 4.88
C ASP A 286 -14.69 3.98 4.94
N ASN A 287 -13.88 3.23 5.67
CA ASN A 287 -14.03 1.80 5.78
C ASN A 287 -13.64 1.31 7.18
N ALA A 288 -14.30 0.24 7.61
CA ALA A 288 -14.04 -0.43 8.86
C ALA A 288 -13.39 -1.80 8.58
N VAL A 289 -12.22 -2.02 9.17
CA VAL A 289 -11.50 -3.30 9.10
C VAL A 289 -11.66 -4.02 10.42
N HIS A 290 -12.30 -5.19 10.37
CA HIS A 290 -12.40 -6.08 11.53
C HIS A 290 -11.12 -6.91 11.63
N ILE A 291 -10.59 -6.98 12.86
CA ILE A 291 -9.37 -7.69 13.20
C ILE A 291 -9.78 -8.92 14.00
N ASN A 292 -9.39 -10.10 13.54
CA ASN A 292 -9.77 -11.33 14.21
C ASN A 292 -9.09 -11.38 15.58
N ASN A 293 -9.89 -11.34 16.65
CA ASN A 293 -9.40 -11.33 18.03
C ASN A 293 -9.55 -12.71 18.67
N VAL A 294 -9.05 -13.75 18.01
CA VAL A 294 -9.01 -15.12 18.55
C VAL A 294 -7.56 -15.44 18.92
N PRO A 295 -7.08 -14.97 20.09
CA PRO A 295 -5.72 -15.23 20.58
C PRO A 295 -5.53 -16.67 21.12
#